data_AF-X1HNZ4-F1
#
_entry.id   AF-X1HNZ4-F1
#
_cell.length_a   1.000
_cell.length_b   1.000
_cell.length_c   1.000
_cell.angle_alpha   90.00
_cell.angle_beta   90.00
_cell.angle_gamma   90.00
#
_symmetry.space_group_name_H-M   'P 1'
#
loop_
_entity.id
_entity.type
_entity.pdbx_description
1 polymer ?
#
loop_
_entity_poly.entity_id
_entity_poly.type
_entity_poly.pdbx_seq_one_letter_code
_entity_poly.pdbx_strand_id
1 'polypeptide(L)'
;AFDLEEGVISPGGVGYDINCGVRLLRTDLTVAEVTERLDALCDSMFRDIPAGVGGKGEMRLSQKDLNRVLVQGARWAVGEGYGTEHDLEVTEERGELAGADPSALSERAIKRGRPQLGTLGSGNHFLEVQRVDEIYDPEAASRVGILDRDQVTVMIHTGSRGLGYQVCDDSLPPMQQAAQKYGIELPDRQLACAPVESPEGRRYFSAMACAANYGWCNRQVITHRVREAFERVLRMGVERIGLQLVYDVAHNVAKFEEHAVDG
;
A
#
# COMPACT_ATOMS: atom_id res chain seq x y z
N ALA A 1 -9.54 -2.45 19.36
CA ALA A 1 -8.29 -3.22 19.50
C ALA A 1 -8.61 -4.53 20.22
N PHE A 2 -7.80 -5.56 20.00
CA PHE A 2 -7.83 -6.81 20.77
C PHE A 2 -6.53 -6.91 21.54
N ASP A 3 -6.59 -7.44 22.76
CA ASP A 3 -5.40 -7.69 23.56
C ASP A 3 -4.46 -8.70 22.86
N LEU A 4 -3.16 -8.56 23.06
CA LEU A 4 -2.17 -9.42 22.40
C LEU A 4 -2.21 -10.86 22.92
N GLU A 5 -2.39 -11.04 24.23
CA GLU A 5 -2.31 -12.33 24.91
C GLU A 5 -3.67 -13.04 24.88
N GLU A 6 -4.75 -12.30 25.10
CA GLU A 6 -6.11 -12.87 25.24
C GLU A 6 -6.98 -12.68 23.99
N GLY A 7 -6.56 -11.82 23.06
CA GLY A 7 -7.35 -11.43 21.90
C GLY A 7 -7.22 -12.36 20.69
N VAL A 8 -7.91 -11.95 19.62
CA VAL A 8 -7.98 -12.70 18.35
C VAL A 8 -7.53 -11.86 17.17
N ILE A 9 -7.08 -12.53 16.13
CA ILE A 9 -6.83 -11.94 14.80
C ILE A 9 -7.81 -12.55 13.79
N SER A 10 -8.40 -11.71 12.94
CA SER A 10 -9.38 -12.13 11.93
C SER A 10 -9.02 -11.57 10.56
N PRO A 11 -8.86 -12.41 9.51
CA PRO A 11 -8.70 -11.92 8.15
C PRO A 11 -9.86 -11.05 7.67
N GLY A 12 -11.09 -11.36 8.11
CA GLY A 12 -12.28 -10.57 7.79
C GLY A 12 -12.26 -9.16 8.40
N GLY A 13 -11.58 -8.98 9.55
CA GLY A 13 -11.39 -7.67 10.18
C GLY A 13 -10.35 -6.78 9.48
N VAL A 14 -9.46 -7.39 8.69
CA VAL A 14 -8.47 -6.66 7.87
C VAL A 14 -9.00 -6.40 6.45
N GLY A 15 -9.68 -7.39 5.87
CA GLY A 15 -10.22 -7.33 4.51
C GLY A 15 -9.34 -8.01 3.47
N TYR A 16 -9.92 -8.24 2.28
CA TYR A 16 -9.26 -8.99 1.19
C TYR A 16 -8.08 -8.24 0.58
N ASP A 17 -8.20 -6.94 0.29
CA ASP A 17 -7.09 -6.17 -0.24
C ASP A 17 -6.23 -5.63 0.90
N ILE A 18 -5.39 -6.52 1.44
CA ILE A 18 -4.46 -6.22 2.54
C ILE A 18 -3.55 -5.06 2.12
N ASN A 19 -3.40 -4.08 3.00
CA ASN A 19 -2.72 -2.81 2.75
C ASN A 19 -3.19 -2.13 1.46
N CYS A 20 -4.48 -2.22 1.12
CA CYS A 20 -5.10 -1.15 0.38
C CYS A 20 -4.87 0.15 1.17
N GLY A 21 -4.48 1.19 0.48
CA GLY A 21 -4.00 2.40 1.12
C GLY A 21 -3.87 3.53 0.11
N VAL A 22 -3.64 4.72 0.67
CA VAL A 22 -3.58 5.97 -0.07
C VAL A 22 -2.23 6.61 0.16
N ARG A 23 -1.65 7.08 -0.94
CA ARG A 23 -0.42 7.86 -0.94
C ARG A 23 -0.69 9.21 -1.58
N LEU A 24 -0.28 10.29 -0.91
CA LEU A 24 -0.43 11.65 -1.44
C LEU A 24 0.94 12.26 -1.73
N LEU A 25 1.16 12.70 -2.96
CA LEU A 25 2.31 13.51 -3.32
C LEU A 25 1.89 14.97 -3.49
N ARG A 26 2.74 15.88 -3.03
CA ARG A 26 2.62 17.31 -3.34
C ARG A 26 3.54 17.66 -4.50
N THR A 27 3.25 18.78 -5.16
CA THR A 27 4.16 19.41 -6.14
C THR A 27 4.35 20.88 -5.75
N ASP A 28 5.37 21.55 -6.28
CA ASP A 28 5.51 23.01 -6.20
C ASP A 28 4.74 23.73 -7.33
N LEU A 29 3.96 22.98 -8.12
CA LEU A 29 3.24 23.48 -9.29
C LEU A 29 1.83 23.93 -8.91
N THR A 30 1.35 24.92 -9.65
CA THR A 30 -0.05 25.37 -9.63
C THR A 30 -0.84 24.77 -10.79
N VAL A 31 -2.18 24.79 -10.69
CA VAL A 31 -3.06 24.34 -11.77
C VAL A 31 -2.77 25.06 -13.08
N ALA A 32 -2.47 26.36 -13.04
CA ALA A 32 -2.16 27.14 -14.24
C ALA A 32 -0.93 26.59 -15.00
N GLU A 33 0.07 26.06 -14.29
CA GLU A 33 1.29 25.51 -14.88
C GLU A 33 1.09 24.12 -15.49
N VAL A 34 0.09 23.37 -15.02
CA VAL A 34 -0.15 21.98 -15.42
C VAL A 34 -1.29 21.85 -16.44
N THR A 35 -2.25 22.79 -16.45
CA THR A 35 -3.50 22.69 -17.22
C THR A 35 -3.29 22.37 -18.69
N GLU A 36 -2.36 23.05 -19.37
CA GLU A 36 -2.11 22.83 -20.80
C GLU A 36 -1.43 21.48 -21.13
N ARG A 37 -0.97 20.75 -20.12
CA ARG A 37 -0.27 19.46 -20.26
C ARG A 37 -0.98 18.34 -19.51
N LEU A 38 -2.15 18.60 -18.93
CA LEU A 38 -2.86 17.64 -18.10
C LEU A 38 -3.23 16.37 -18.86
N ASP A 39 -3.76 16.49 -20.08
CA ASP A 39 -4.08 15.34 -20.93
C ASP A 39 -2.82 14.50 -21.23
N ALA A 40 -1.72 15.16 -21.56
CA ALA A 40 -0.44 14.49 -21.83
C ALA A 40 0.15 13.81 -20.58
N LEU A 41 -0.05 14.40 -19.39
CA LEU A 41 0.32 13.77 -18.12
C LEU A 41 -0.52 12.53 -17.85
N CYS A 42 -1.84 12.64 -17.97
CA CYS A 42 -2.78 11.52 -17.79
C CYS A 42 -2.45 10.38 -18.76
N ASP A 43 -2.24 10.67 -20.05
CA ASP A 43 -1.85 9.68 -21.06
C ASP A 43 -0.49 9.04 -20.74
N SER A 44 0.47 9.84 -20.29
CA SER A 44 1.80 9.33 -19.92
C SER A 44 1.74 8.40 -18.72
N MET A 45 0.96 8.75 -17.70
CA MET A 45 0.78 7.91 -16.51
C MET A 45 -0.02 6.66 -16.82
N PHE A 46 -1.10 6.77 -17.61
CA PHE A 46 -1.91 5.62 -18.00
C PHE A 46 -1.12 4.59 -18.81
N ARG A 47 -0.22 5.05 -19.69
CA ARG A 47 0.68 4.17 -20.44
C ARG A 47 1.67 3.42 -19.54
N ASP A 48 2.25 4.12 -18.56
CA ASP A 48 3.39 3.60 -17.79
C ASP A 48 2.97 2.89 -16.49
N ILE A 49 1.71 3.06 -16.08
CA ILE A 49 1.15 2.50 -14.84
C ILE A 49 -0.08 1.64 -15.21
N PRO A 50 0.11 0.34 -15.48
CA PRO A 50 -0.97 -0.51 -15.94
C PRO A 50 -2.14 -0.57 -14.93
N ALA A 51 -3.34 -0.41 -15.46
CA ALA A 51 -4.61 -0.53 -14.72
C ALA A 51 -5.46 -1.69 -15.27
N GLY A 52 -6.51 -2.07 -14.53
CA GLY A 52 -7.47 -3.10 -14.90
C GLY A 52 -7.28 -4.46 -14.25
N VAL A 53 -8.31 -5.31 -14.37
CA VAL A 53 -8.32 -6.68 -13.83
C VAL A 53 -7.26 -7.52 -14.56
N GLY A 54 -6.30 -8.05 -13.80
CA GLY A 54 -5.23 -8.88 -14.38
C GLY A 54 -4.15 -8.09 -15.11
N GLY A 55 -4.13 -6.76 -14.99
CA GLY A 55 -3.02 -5.92 -15.45
C GLY A 55 -1.69 -6.46 -14.92
N LYS A 56 -0.70 -6.55 -15.80
CA LYS A 56 0.64 -7.03 -15.46
C LYS A 56 1.60 -5.85 -15.52
N GLY A 57 2.42 -5.71 -14.48
CA GLY A 57 3.51 -4.75 -14.46
C GLY A 57 4.60 -5.16 -15.46
N GLU A 58 5.36 -4.18 -15.92
CA GLU A 58 6.51 -4.44 -16.80
C GLU A 58 7.68 -5.08 -16.02
N MET A 59 7.69 -4.95 -14.70
CA MET A 59 8.73 -5.46 -13.82
C MET A 59 8.71 -6.98 -13.75
N ARG A 60 9.80 -7.61 -14.20
CA ARG A 60 10.00 -9.06 -14.10
C ARG A 60 10.81 -9.39 -12.86
N LEU A 61 10.13 -9.77 -11.80
CA LEU A 61 10.77 -10.19 -10.55
C LEU A 61 11.29 -11.63 -10.63
N SER A 62 12.55 -11.83 -10.25
CA SER A 62 13.05 -13.16 -9.89
C SER A 62 12.36 -13.65 -8.61
N GLN A 63 12.48 -14.96 -8.30
CA GLN A 63 12.00 -15.46 -7.00
C GLN A 63 12.71 -14.79 -5.83
N LYS A 64 14.01 -14.50 -5.98
CA LYS A 64 14.83 -13.86 -4.95
C LYS A 64 14.35 -12.43 -4.70
N ASP A 65 14.09 -11.67 -5.75
CA ASP A 65 13.62 -10.29 -5.63
C ASP A 65 12.19 -10.24 -5.08
N LEU A 66 11.32 -11.16 -5.49
CA LEU A 66 10.00 -11.26 -4.89
C LEU A 66 10.08 -11.53 -3.38
N ASN A 67 10.94 -12.44 -2.93
CA ASN A 67 11.11 -12.69 -1.49
C ASN A 67 11.61 -11.43 -0.77
N ARG A 68 12.51 -10.65 -1.39
CA ARG A 68 12.95 -9.36 -0.84
C ARG A 68 11.80 -8.36 -0.79
N VAL A 69 10.98 -8.23 -1.83
CA VAL A 69 9.77 -7.38 -1.83
C VAL A 69 8.84 -7.73 -0.67
N LEU A 70 8.59 -9.02 -0.46
CA LEU A 70 7.67 -9.50 0.59
C LEU A 70 8.18 -9.25 2.01
N VAL A 71 9.49 -9.13 2.19
CA VAL A 71 10.11 -8.89 3.52
C VAL A 71 10.43 -7.42 3.74
N GLN A 72 10.89 -6.72 2.71
CA GLN A 72 11.45 -5.37 2.80
C GLN A 72 10.48 -4.27 2.35
N GLY A 73 9.37 -4.62 1.70
CA GLY A 73 8.36 -3.67 1.23
C GLY A 73 8.93 -2.51 0.41
N ALA A 74 8.58 -1.27 0.77
CA ALA A 74 9.06 -0.08 0.06
C ALA A 74 10.58 0.09 0.13
N ARG A 75 11.25 -0.42 1.18
CA ARG A 75 12.71 -0.35 1.32
C ARG A 75 13.42 -1.10 0.19
N TRP A 76 12.84 -2.22 -0.29
CA TRP A 76 13.37 -2.89 -1.48
C TRP A 76 13.30 -1.98 -2.70
N ALA A 77 12.13 -1.36 -2.94
CA ALA A 77 11.93 -0.50 -4.09
C ALA A 77 12.91 0.68 -4.09
N VAL A 78 13.08 1.38 -2.96
CA VAL A 78 14.07 2.46 -2.83
C VAL A 78 15.49 1.96 -3.05
N GLY A 79 15.86 0.80 -2.49
CA GLY A 79 17.17 0.18 -2.70
C GLY A 79 17.48 -0.21 -4.16
N GLU A 80 16.45 -0.44 -4.97
CA GLU A 80 16.57 -0.70 -6.41
C GLU A 80 16.41 0.57 -7.27
N GLY A 81 16.37 1.76 -6.64
CA GLY A 81 16.31 3.06 -7.32
C GLY A 81 14.91 3.63 -7.53
N TYR A 82 13.86 2.97 -7.03
CA TYR A 82 12.48 3.45 -7.14
C TYR A 82 12.11 4.40 -6.01
N GLY A 83 12.67 5.60 -6.03
CA GLY A 83 12.37 6.68 -5.09
C GLY A 83 13.54 7.03 -4.17
N THR A 84 13.25 7.58 -3.00
CA THR A 84 14.24 8.19 -2.10
C THR A 84 14.08 7.72 -0.66
N GLU A 85 15.10 7.91 0.18
CA GLU A 85 15.03 7.59 1.62
C GLU A 85 13.92 8.38 2.32
N HIS A 86 13.71 9.64 1.93
CA HIS A 86 12.63 10.46 2.45
C HIS A 86 11.26 9.80 2.23
N ASP A 87 11.04 9.11 1.10
CA ASP A 87 9.78 8.41 0.87
C ASP A 87 9.51 7.33 1.94
N LEU A 88 10.56 6.71 2.50
CA LEU A 88 10.41 5.74 3.59
C LEU A 88 10.08 6.43 4.91
N GLU A 89 10.66 7.59 5.19
CA GLU A 89 10.43 8.33 6.45
C GLU A 89 8.97 8.76 6.62
N VAL A 90 8.30 9.09 5.52
CA VAL A 90 6.89 9.53 5.51
C VAL A 90 5.93 8.44 5.01
N THR A 91 6.34 7.18 5.03
CA THR A 91 5.44 6.04 4.82
C THR A 91 5.14 5.38 6.17
N GLU A 92 3.88 5.05 6.45
CA GLU A 92 3.49 4.25 7.61
C GLU A 92 4.36 2.97 7.73
N GLU A 93 4.79 2.61 8.94
CA GLU A 93 5.75 1.51 9.20
C GLU A 93 7.07 1.63 8.41
N ARG A 94 7.41 2.84 7.94
CA ARG A 94 8.50 3.06 6.97
C ARG A 94 8.39 2.17 5.72
N GLY A 95 7.17 1.76 5.38
CA GLY A 95 6.84 0.88 4.26
C GLY A 95 7.24 -0.57 4.45
N GLU A 96 7.51 -1.02 5.68
CA GLU A 96 7.90 -2.39 6.01
C GLU A 96 7.33 -2.83 7.36
N LEU A 97 6.28 -3.66 7.34
CA LEU A 97 5.76 -4.33 8.53
C LEU A 97 6.64 -5.53 8.90
N ALA A 98 7.08 -5.54 10.15
CA ALA A 98 7.90 -6.61 10.71
C ALA A 98 7.15 -7.95 10.81
N GLY A 99 7.91 -9.06 10.88
CA GLY A 99 7.34 -10.41 11.05
C GLY A 99 6.87 -11.06 9.75
N ALA A 100 7.09 -10.44 8.59
CA ALA A 100 6.81 -11.02 7.28
C ALA A 100 7.62 -12.31 7.03
N ASP A 101 6.92 -13.39 6.66
CA ASP A 101 7.53 -14.68 6.29
C ASP A 101 6.94 -15.20 4.96
N PRO A 102 7.71 -15.16 3.86
CA PRO A 102 7.27 -15.70 2.56
C PRO A 102 6.89 -17.17 2.58
N SER A 103 7.36 -17.97 3.56
CA SER A 103 6.98 -19.39 3.71
C SER A 103 5.52 -19.59 4.15
N ALA A 104 4.90 -18.54 4.69
CA ALA A 104 3.49 -18.54 5.07
C ALA A 104 2.55 -18.42 3.86
N LEU A 105 3.05 -17.93 2.72
CA LEU A 105 2.28 -17.71 1.50
C LEU A 105 2.06 -18.99 0.70
N SER A 106 0.89 -19.12 0.08
CA SER A 106 0.64 -20.19 -0.89
C SER A 106 1.31 -19.89 -2.23
N GLU A 107 1.59 -20.95 -3.00
CA GLU A 107 2.03 -20.81 -4.39
C GLU A 107 1.04 -20.02 -5.25
N ARG A 108 -0.26 -20.12 -4.93
CA ARG A 108 -1.33 -19.40 -5.62
C ARG A 108 -1.23 -17.89 -5.38
N ALA A 109 -0.99 -17.46 -4.14
CA ALA A 109 -0.80 -16.06 -3.80
C ALA A 109 0.41 -15.47 -4.53
N ILE A 110 1.53 -16.21 -4.52
CA ILE A 110 2.76 -15.83 -5.24
C ILE A 110 2.51 -15.73 -6.75
N LYS A 111 1.85 -16.72 -7.36
CA LYS A 111 1.57 -16.74 -8.80
C LYS A 111 0.64 -15.60 -9.23
N ARG A 112 -0.33 -15.23 -8.40
CA ARG A 112 -1.24 -14.10 -8.65
C ARG A 112 -0.54 -12.76 -8.50
N GLY A 113 0.25 -12.59 -7.43
CA GLY A 113 0.92 -11.34 -7.08
C GLY A 113 2.13 -11.01 -7.94
N ARG A 114 3.02 -11.97 -8.22
CA ARG A 114 4.29 -11.72 -8.92
C ARG A 114 4.17 -10.83 -10.17
N PRO A 115 3.23 -11.06 -11.11
CA PRO A 115 3.17 -10.25 -12.33
C PRO A 115 2.51 -8.89 -12.13
N GLN A 116 2.01 -8.55 -10.95
CA GLN A 116 1.17 -7.35 -10.71
C GLN A 116 1.90 -6.21 -10.00
N LEU A 117 3.20 -6.35 -9.70
CA LEU A 117 3.93 -5.30 -8.99
C LEU A 117 4.10 -4.08 -9.91
N GLY A 118 3.84 -2.89 -9.38
CA GLY A 118 3.83 -1.64 -10.14
C GLY A 118 2.55 -1.42 -10.95
N THR A 119 1.41 -1.97 -10.50
CA THR A 119 0.10 -1.80 -11.18
C THR A 119 -0.95 -1.23 -10.23
N LEU A 120 -1.90 -0.46 -10.78
CA LEU A 120 -3.02 0.09 -10.01
C LEU A 120 -4.08 -0.98 -9.72
N GLY A 121 -4.51 -1.68 -10.76
CA GLY A 121 -5.65 -2.59 -10.67
C GLY A 121 -7.00 -2.01 -11.01
N SER A 122 -8.02 -2.48 -10.29
CA SER A 122 -9.44 -2.26 -10.58
C SER A 122 -10.21 -2.04 -9.28
N GLY A 123 -11.51 -1.78 -9.38
CA GLY A 123 -12.35 -1.48 -8.22
C GLY A 123 -12.28 0.01 -7.92
N ASN A 124 -12.07 0.37 -6.66
CA ASN A 124 -11.89 1.75 -6.22
C ASN A 124 -10.43 2.24 -6.33
N HIS A 125 -9.56 1.53 -7.06
CA HIS A 125 -8.16 1.93 -7.22
C HIS A 125 -8.02 2.96 -8.34
N PHE A 126 -7.26 4.02 -8.06
CA PHE A 126 -7.07 5.12 -8.99
C PHE A 126 -5.72 5.80 -8.79
N LEU A 127 -5.40 6.63 -9.77
CA LEU A 127 -4.34 7.61 -9.72
C LEU A 127 -4.94 8.92 -10.20
N GLU A 128 -4.89 9.94 -9.36
CA GLU A 128 -5.55 11.22 -9.62
C GLU A 128 -4.55 12.37 -9.51
N VAL A 129 -4.58 13.28 -10.48
CA VAL A 129 -3.98 14.62 -10.35
C VAL A 129 -5.04 15.53 -9.78
N GLN A 130 -4.74 16.15 -8.65
CA GLN A 130 -5.70 16.88 -7.84
C GLN A 130 -5.23 18.33 -7.64
N ARG A 131 -6.17 19.15 -7.19
CA ARG A 131 -5.98 20.55 -6.84
C ARG A 131 -6.33 20.77 -5.38
N VAL A 132 -5.47 21.47 -4.64
CA VAL A 132 -5.81 22.01 -3.33
C VAL A 132 -6.82 23.15 -3.52
N ASP A 133 -8.10 22.88 -3.29
CA ASP A 133 -9.15 23.88 -3.48
C ASP A 133 -9.31 24.81 -2.28
N GLU A 134 -9.12 24.27 -1.06
CA GLU A 134 -9.31 24.98 0.20
C GLU A 134 -8.32 24.47 1.27
N ILE A 135 -7.89 25.36 2.16
CA ILE A 135 -7.00 25.06 3.30
C ILE A 135 -7.71 25.48 4.59
N TYR A 136 -8.03 24.51 5.44
CA TYR A 136 -8.75 24.74 6.70
C TYR A 136 -7.80 25.02 7.87
N ASP A 137 -6.63 24.39 7.87
CA ASP A 137 -5.58 24.59 8.88
C ASP A 137 -4.27 24.96 8.16
N PRO A 138 -3.96 26.26 8.04
CA PRO A 138 -2.74 26.73 7.38
C PRO A 138 -1.46 26.25 8.07
N GLU A 139 -1.47 26.08 9.40
CA GLU A 139 -0.29 25.62 10.13
C GLU A 139 0.00 24.16 9.79
N ALA A 140 -1.00 23.29 9.90
CA ALA A 140 -0.86 21.87 9.55
C ALA A 140 -0.51 21.67 8.07
N ALA A 141 -1.18 22.39 7.17
CA ALA A 141 -0.93 22.32 5.73
C ALA A 141 0.53 22.69 5.38
N SER A 142 1.05 23.78 5.95
CA SER A 142 2.43 24.22 5.70
C SER A 142 3.47 23.20 6.15
N ARG A 143 3.22 22.47 7.25
CA ARG A 143 4.13 21.43 7.77
C ARG A 143 4.25 20.23 6.82
N VAL A 144 3.23 19.98 6.01
CA VAL A 144 3.23 18.90 5.01
C VAL A 144 3.52 19.40 3.59
N GLY A 145 3.97 20.65 3.45
CA GLY A 145 4.34 21.24 2.15
C GLY A 145 3.14 21.60 1.27
N ILE A 146 1.95 21.75 1.84
CA ILE A 146 0.78 22.34 1.18
C ILE A 146 0.73 23.82 1.55
N LEU A 147 1.10 24.68 0.60
CA LEU A 147 1.41 26.09 0.87
C LEU A 147 0.31 27.05 0.42
N ASP A 148 -0.43 26.70 -0.63
CA ASP A 148 -1.46 27.57 -1.19
C ASP A 148 -2.58 26.76 -1.86
N ARG A 149 -3.69 27.44 -2.12
CA ARG A 149 -4.73 26.97 -3.03
C ARG A 149 -4.17 26.87 -4.44
N ASP A 150 -4.84 26.08 -5.27
CA ASP A 150 -4.42 25.75 -6.63
C ASP A 150 -3.11 24.96 -6.75
N GLN A 151 -2.46 24.58 -5.64
CA GLN A 151 -1.33 23.65 -5.65
C GLN A 151 -1.77 22.28 -6.19
N VAL A 152 -0.96 21.72 -7.09
CA VAL A 152 -1.21 20.41 -7.69
C VAL A 152 -0.67 19.31 -6.79
N THR A 153 -1.46 18.27 -6.59
CA THR A 153 -1.10 17.06 -5.84
C THR A 153 -1.39 15.82 -6.68
N VAL A 154 -0.82 14.68 -6.30
CA VAL A 154 -1.10 13.38 -6.94
C VAL A 154 -1.47 12.37 -5.86
N MET A 155 -2.66 11.78 -5.99
CA MET A 155 -3.13 10.74 -5.08
C MET A 155 -3.04 9.37 -5.77
N ILE A 156 -2.47 8.40 -5.08
CA ILE A 156 -2.35 7.01 -5.53
C ILE A 156 -3.14 6.15 -4.54
N HIS A 157 -4.18 5.48 -5.02
CA HIS A 157 -4.95 4.51 -4.24
C HIS A 157 -4.83 3.13 -4.84
N THR A 158 -4.10 2.24 -4.17
CA THR A 158 -4.00 0.81 -4.50
C THR A 158 -3.47 0.01 -3.31
N GLY A 159 -3.70 -1.30 -3.32
CA GLY A 159 -3.17 -2.24 -2.33
C GLY A 159 -2.21 -3.29 -2.87
N SER A 160 -2.27 -4.45 -2.22
CA SER A 160 -1.39 -5.61 -2.46
C SER A 160 -1.84 -6.51 -3.61
N ARG A 161 -2.83 -6.04 -4.38
CA ARG A 161 -3.27 -6.65 -5.63
C ARG A 161 -3.80 -8.07 -5.38
N GLY A 162 -3.64 -8.97 -6.35
CA GLY A 162 -4.06 -10.35 -6.23
C GLY A 162 -3.32 -11.15 -5.15
N LEU A 163 -2.21 -10.63 -4.60
CA LEU A 163 -1.46 -11.29 -3.54
C LEU A 163 -2.24 -11.24 -2.23
N GLY A 164 -2.57 -10.05 -1.72
CA GLY A 164 -3.31 -9.91 -0.47
C GLY A 164 -4.69 -10.54 -0.52
N TYR A 165 -5.39 -10.40 -1.66
CA TYR A 165 -6.67 -11.09 -1.87
C TYR A 165 -6.52 -12.59 -1.60
N GLN A 166 -5.50 -13.21 -2.18
CA GLN A 166 -5.29 -14.64 -2.03
C GLN A 166 -4.82 -15.00 -0.62
N VAL A 167 -4.03 -14.15 0.04
CA VAL A 167 -3.65 -14.34 1.45
C VAL A 167 -4.88 -14.37 2.35
N CYS A 168 -5.81 -13.43 2.18
CA CYS A 168 -7.06 -13.42 2.93
C CYS A 168 -7.88 -14.69 2.65
N ASP A 169 -8.09 -15.02 1.37
CA ASP A 169 -8.85 -16.19 0.91
C ASP A 169 -8.27 -17.51 1.47
N ASP A 170 -6.95 -17.68 1.41
CA ASP A 170 -6.25 -18.87 1.90
C ASP A 170 -6.31 -19.01 3.43
N SER A 171 -6.47 -17.89 4.15
CA SER A 171 -6.46 -17.85 5.61
C SER A 171 -7.84 -18.13 6.21
N LEU A 172 -8.93 -17.93 5.47
CA LEU A 172 -10.29 -18.12 5.98
C LEU A 172 -10.59 -19.58 6.40
N PRO A 173 -10.30 -20.62 5.61
CA PRO A 173 -10.60 -22.00 6.05
C PRO A 173 -9.81 -22.44 7.29
N PRO A 174 -8.48 -22.21 7.40
CA PRO A 174 -7.74 -22.49 8.64
C PRO A 174 -8.28 -21.72 9.85
N MET A 175 -8.68 -20.45 9.67
CA MET A 175 -9.24 -19.64 10.74
C MET A 175 -10.60 -20.15 11.22
N GLN A 176 -11.45 -20.66 10.32
CA GLN A 176 -12.72 -21.31 10.71
C GLN A 176 -12.48 -22.57 11.53
N GLN A 177 -11.46 -23.36 11.18
CA GLN A 177 -11.07 -24.55 11.95
C GLN A 177 -10.46 -24.16 13.29
N ALA A 178 -9.66 -23.10 13.34
CA ALA A 178 -9.07 -22.56 14.56
C ALA A 178 -10.16 -22.09 15.54
N ALA A 179 -11.16 -21.34 15.08
CA ALA A 179 -12.27 -20.92 15.93
C ALA A 179 -12.96 -22.10 16.62
N GLN A 180 -13.22 -23.20 15.89
CA GLN A 180 -13.75 -24.43 16.48
C GLN A 180 -12.79 -25.09 17.48
N LYS A 181 -11.50 -25.19 17.12
CA LYS A 181 -10.44 -25.77 17.96
C LYS A 181 -10.28 -25.05 19.29
N TYR A 182 -10.39 -23.73 19.29
CA TYR A 182 -10.22 -22.88 20.48
C TYR A 182 -11.55 -22.53 21.16
N GLY A 183 -12.67 -23.10 20.71
CA GLY A 183 -13.98 -22.87 21.34
C GLY A 183 -14.53 -21.45 21.18
N ILE A 184 -14.12 -20.73 20.12
CA ILE A 184 -14.58 -19.37 19.84
C ILE A 184 -15.91 -19.46 19.10
N GLU A 185 -16.97 -18.94 19.73
CA GLU A 185 -18.29 -18.84 19.10
C GLU A 185 -18.30 -17.70 18.06
N LEU A 186 -18.56 -18.05 16.81
CA LEU A 186 -18.62 -17.09 15.72
C LEU A 186 -20.08 -16.68 15.47
N PRO A 187 -20.44 -15.39 15.66
CA PRO A 187 -21.80 -14.93 15.34
C PRO A 187 -22.07 -14.95 13.83
N ASP A 188 -21.01 -14.88 13.01
CA ASP A 188 -21.05 -15.09 11.57
C ASP A 188 -19.81 -15.86 11.10
N ARG A 189 -19.96 -16.75 10.10
CA ARG A 189 -18.84 -17.53 9.53
C ARG A 189 -17.76 -16.65 8.88
N GLN A 190 -18.11 -15.43 8.46
CA GLN A 190 -17.21 -14.44 7.90
C GLN A 190 -16.29 -13.81 8.97
N LEU A 191 -16.61 -13.96 10.25
CA LEU A 191 -15.79 -13.50 11.39
C LEU A 191 -14.77 -14.55 11.85
N ALA A 192 -14.38 -15.46 10.95
CA ALA A 192 -13.36 -16.47 11.23
C ALA A 192 -12.09 -15.84 11.82
N CYS A 193 -11.60 -16.40 12.92
CA CYS A 193 -10.49 -15.86 13.68
C CYS A 193 -9.75 -16.95 14.45
N ALA A 194 -8.57 -16.61 14.97
CA ALA A 194 -7.79 -17.42 15.89
C ALA A 194 -7.17 -16.53 16.96
N PRO A 195 -6.81 -17.08 18.15
CA PRO A 195 -6.00 -16.35 19.11
C PRO A 195 -4.71 -15.83 18.46
N VAL A 196 -4.31 -14.60 18.78
CA VAL A 196 -3.19 -13.93 18.09
C VAL A 196 -1.91 -14.76 18.14
N GLU A 197 -1.61 -15.31 19.31
CA GLU A 197 -0.40 -16.10 19.55
C GLU A 197 -0.45 -17.55 19.05
N SER A 198 -1.60 -18.00 18.53
CA SER A 198 -1.76 -19.36 18.04
C SER A 198 -0.91 -19.60 16.78
N PRO A 199 -0.57 -20.87 16.44
CA PRO A 199 0.11 -21.18 15.18
C PRO A 199 -0.63 -20.63 13.95
N GLU A 200 -1.96 -20.66 13.95
CA GLU A 200 -2.81 -20.14 12.89
C GLU A 200 -2.80 -18.59 12.86
N GLY A 201 -2.86 -17.94 14.03
CA GLY A 201 -2.77 -16.48 14.18
C GLY A 201 -1.43 -15.94 13.71
N ARG A 202 -0.32 -16.50 14.20
CA ARG A 202 1.06 -16.11 13.80
C ARG A 202 1.31 -16.33 12.31
N ARG A 203 0.81 -17.45 11.75
CA ARG A 203 0.94 -17.73 10.31
C ARG A 203 0.16 -16.72 9.46
N TYR A 204 -1.05 -16.37 9.86
CA TYR A 204 -1.81 -15.34 9.14
C TYR A 204 -1.14 -13.97 9.25
N PHE A 205 -0.70 -13.57 10.44
CA PHE A 205 0.00 -12.31 10.62
C PHE A 205 1.24 -12.20 9.73
N SER A 206 2.09 -13.23 9.69
CA SER A 206 3.29 -13.20 8.84
C SER A 206 2.97 -13.17 7.34
N ALA A 207 1.91 -13.85 6.90
CA ALA A 207 1.41 -13.77 5.53
C ALA A 207 0.81 -12.39 5.19
N MET A 208 0.04 -11.81 6.12
CA MET A 208 -0.53 -10.47 6.02
C MET A 208 0.58 -9.41 5.97
N ALA A 209 1.62 -9.53 6.79
CA ALA A 209 2.79 -8.66 6.75
C ALA A 209 3.50 -8.73 5.40
N CYS A 210 3.65 -9.93 4.80
CA CYS A 210 4.13 -10.03 3.42
C CYS A 210 3.25 -9.29 2.41
N ALA A 211 1.93 -9.40 2.52
CA ALA A 211 1.00 -8.69 1.65
C ALA A 211 1.06 -7.18 1.88
N ALA A 212 1.21 -6.73 3.13
CA ALA A 212 1.36 -5.33 3.46
C ALA A 212 2.64 -4.74 2.84
N ASN A 213 3.78 -5.42 3.00
CA ASN A 213 5.05 -5.05 2.39
C ASN A 213 4.94 -4.95 0.87
N TYR A 214 4.28 -5.92 0.24
CA TYR A 214 4.00 -5.86 -1.20
C TYR A 214 3.16 -4.62 -1.57
N GLY A 215 2.14 -4.28 -0.78
CA GLY A 215 1.29 -3.09 -0.99
C GLY A 215 2.08 -1.77 -0.98
N TRP A 216 2.94 -1.57 0.03
CA TRP A 216 3.82 -0.38 0.09
C TRP A 216 4.84 -0.38 -1.05
N CYS A 217 5.46 -1.52 -1.35
CA CYS A 217 6.36 -1.65 -2.50
C CYS A 217 5.67 -1.27 -3.81
N ASN A 218 4.42 -1.68 -4.00
CA ASN A 218 3.63 -1.37 -5.18
C ASN A 218 3.40 0.15 -5.31
N ARG A 219 2.96 0.81 -4.23
CA ARG A 219 2.77 2.28 -4.22
C ARG A 219 4.08 3.03 -4.42
N GLN A 220 5.20 2.52 -3.89
CA GLN A 220 6.53 3.09 -4.09
C GLN A 220 7.00 3.02 -5.55
N VAL A 221 6.81 1.87 -6.22
CA VAL A 221 7.12 1.74 -7.65
C VAL A 221 6.24 2.68 -8.49
N ILE A 222 4.94 2.76 -8.19
CA ILE A 222 4.02 3.68 -8.90
C ILE A 222 4.42 5.14 -8.67
N THR A 223 4.84 5.51 -7.47
CA THR A 223 5.36 6.85 -7.15
C THR A 223 6.53 7.22 -8.05
N HIS A 224 7.47 6.30 -8.26
CA HIS A 224 8.59 6.52 -9.16
C HIS A 224 8.11 6.74 -10.62
N ARG A 225 7.15 5.94 -11.10
CA ARG A 225 6.57 6.12 -12.45
C ARG A 225 5.83 7.44 -12.61
N VAL A 226 5.14 7.91 -11.57
CA VAL A 226 4.52 9.25 -11.55
C VAL A 226 5.58 10.32 -11.74
N ARG A 227 6.69 10.26 -11.00
CA ARG A 227 7.81 11.19 -11.14
C ARG A 227 8.36 11.20 -12.58
N GLU A 228 8.63 10.03 -13.15
CA GLU A 228 9.10 9.91 -14.54
C GLU A 228 8.08 10.47 -15.57
N ALA A 229 6.78 10.31 -15.33
CA ALA A 229 5.74 10.87 -16.19
C ALA A 229 5.76 12.41 -16.15
N PHE A 230 5.81 13.00 -14.96
CA PHE A 230 5.89 14.44 -14.79
C PHE A 230 7.17 15.02 -15.39
N GLU A 231 8.34 14.42 -15.12
CA GLU A 231 9.61 14.92 -15.69
C GLU A 231 9.60 14.92 -17.21
N ARG A 232 9.12 13.83 -17.82
CA ARG A 232 9.08 13.67 -19.27
C ARG A 232 8.11 14.64 -19.94
N VAL A 233 6.91 14.83 -19.37
CA VAL A 233 5.86 15.67 -19.98
C VAL A 233 6.15 17.15 -19.76
N LEU A 234 6.58 17.54 -18.56
CA LEU A 234 6.88 18.94 -18.23
C LEU A 234 8.29 19.36 -18.65
N ARG A 235 9.18 18.40 -18.94
CA ARG A 235 10.60 18.63 -19.27
C ARG A 235 11.31 19.44 -18.17
N MET A 236 10.97 19.10 -16.93
CA MET A 236 11.49 19.71 -15.70
C MET A 236 12.01 18.58 -14.80
N GLY A 237 13.10 18.81 -14.06
CA GLY A 237 13.58 17.81 -13.10
C GLY A 237 12.65 17.70 -11.88
N VAL A 238 12.61 16.52 -11.24
CA VAL A 238 11.77 16.25 -10.05
C VAL A 238 11.94 17.32 -8.97
N GLU A 239 13.17 17.79 -8.71
CA GLU A 239 13.43 18.81 -7.69
C GLU A 239 12.69 20.12 -7.95
N ARG A 240 12.58 20.54 -9.21
CA ARG A 240 11.85 21.75 -9.59
C ARG A 240 10.33 21.54 -9.62
N ILE A 241 9.90 20.33 -9.95
CA ILE A 241 8.48 19.94 -9.87
C ILE A 241 8.04 19.84 -8.40
N GLY A 242 8.96 19.53 -7.49
CA GLY A 242 8.67 19.39 -6.07
C GLY A 242 7.82 18.16 -5.75
N LEU A 243 7.93 17.07 -6.55
CA LEU A 243 7.13 15.85 -6.40
C LEU A 243 7.58 15.01 -5.18
N GLN A 244 7.20 15.47 -3.99
CA GLN A 244 7.54 14.85 -2.72
C GLN A 244 6.34 14.16 -2.10
N LEU A 245 6.61 13.04 -1.42
CA LEU A 245 5.60 12.31 -0.68
C LEU A 245 5.19 13.13 0.56
N VAL A 246 3.89 13.35 0.73
CA VAL A 246 3.32 13.92 1.96
C VAL A 246 3.19 12.82 3.00
N TYR A 247 2.43 11.77 2.67
CA TYR A 247 2.29 10.59 3.51
C TYR A 247 1.72 9.39 2.73
N ASP A 248 1.97 8.18 3.21
CA ASP A 248 1.39 6.93 2.74
C ASP A 248 0.82 6.14 3.92
N VAL A 249 -0.49 5.85 3.86
CA VAL A 249 -1.23 5.20 4.94
C VAL A 249 -2.08 4.03 4.42
N ALA A 250 -2.07 2.94 5.17
CA ALA A 250 -2.94 1.78 4.96
C ALA A 250 -4.34 2.02 5.54
N HIS A 251 -5.37 1.47 4.91
CA HIS A 251 -6.71 1.41 5.52
C HIS A 251 -7.25 -0.02 5.70
N ASN A 252 -6.49 -1.03 5.26
CA ASN A 252 -6.80 -2.46 5.45
C ASN A 252 -5.58 -3.19 6.05
N VAL A 253 -5.31 -3.03 7.34
CA VAL A 253 -4.16 -3.68 8.00
C VAL A 253 -4.46 -3.95 9.47
N ALA A 254 -3.82 -4.97 10.05
CA ALA A 254 -3.75 -5.15 11.49
C ALA A 254 -2.31 -4.90 11.96
N LYS A 255 -2.14 -4.20 13.08
CA LYS A 255 -0.84 -3.83 13.64
C LYS A 255 -0.84 -4.05 15.15
N PHE A 256 0.35 -4.28 15.69
CA PHE A 256 0.56 -4.26 17.14
C PHE A 256 0.88 -2.82 17.54
N GLU A 257 0.07 -2.28 18.45
CA GLU A 257 0.17 -0.90 18.91
C GLU A 257 0.06 -0.88 20.44
N GLU A 258 0.78 0.05 21.07
CA GLU A 258 0.66 0.31 22.51
C GLU A 258 -0.39 1.40 22.75
N HIS A 259 -1.37 1.12 23.61
CA HIS A 259 -2.42 2.07 23.98
C HIS A 259 -2.53 2.18 25.49
N ALA A 260 -2.79 3.40 25.98
CA ALA A 260 -3.24 3.60 27.36
C ALA A 260 -4.70 3.15 27.48
N VAL A 261 -4.97 2.20 28.37
CA VAL A 261 -6.31 1.69 28.68
C VAL A 261 -6.70 2.22 30.06
N ASP A 262 -7.91 2.76 30.18
CA ASP A 262 -8.47 3.37 31.40
C ASP A 262 -7.80 4.67 31.90
N GLY A 263 -7.02 5.35 31.06
CA GLY A 263 -6.46 6.69 31.33
C GLY A 263 -5.04 6.64 31.88
#